data_AF-A0A673W5T6-F1
#
_entry.id   AF-A0A673W5T6-F1
#
_cell.length_a   1.000
_cell.length_b   1.000
_cell.length_c   1.000
_cell.angle_alpha   90.00
_cell.angle_beta   90.00
_cell.angle_gamma   90.00
#
_symmetry.space_group_name_H-M   'P 1'
#
loop_
_entity.id
_entity.type
_entity.pdbx_description
1 polymer ?
#
loop_
_entity_poly.entity_id
_entity_poly.type
_entity_poly.pdbx_seq_one_letter_code
_entity_poly.pdbx_strand_id
1 'polypeptide(L)'
;MYLLLNIYDQDFKNVSLALFSYFLSLSISQNLKMAFKGMLKDEDIAAALKHCAAAESFNHKEFFAKVGLAGKSAEDLKKAFYFVDQDKSGFIEEDELKLFLQTFSAGARALTDKETKAFLAAGDVDGDGMIGVDGNKSLLHISIKLSN
;
A
#
# COMPACT_ATOMS: atom_id res chain seq x y z
N MET A 1 19.16 -21.79 52.09
CA MET A 1 20.57 -21.59 51.68
C MET A 1 20.74 -22.35 50.37
N TYR A 2 20.67 -21.61 49.26
CA TYR A 2 20.51 -22.13 47.90
C TYR A 2 21.82 -22.77 47.41
N LEU A 3 21.73 -24.01 46.95
CA LEU A 3 22.79 -24.71 46.22
C LEU A 3 22.72 -24.30 44.74
N LEU A 4 23.84 -23.77 44.26
CA LEU A 4 24.16 -23.51 42.85
C LEU A 4 24.22 -24.83 42.07
N LEU A 5 23.72 -24.85 40.82
CA LEU A 5 24.51 -25.04 39.59
C LEU A 5 23.65 -25.46 38.38
N ASN A 6 23.92 -24.77 37.25
CA ASN A 6 23.84 -25.24 35.87
C ASN A 6 22.50 -25.73 35.31
N ILE A 7 21.80 -24.83 34.59
CA ILE A 7 21.65 -24.93 33.12
C ILE A 7 21.70 -23.49 32.57
N TYR A 8 22.87 -23.04 32.11
CA TYR A 8 23.01 -21.83 31.31
C TYR A 8 22.83 -22.26 29.85
N ASP A 9 21.59 -22.23 29.38
CA ASP A 9 21.23 -22.58 28.01
C ASP A 9 21.56 -21.41 27.06
N GLN A 10 22.15 -21.73 25.91
CA GLN A 10 22.67 -20.80 24.89
C GLN A 10 21.56 -20.06 24.11
N ASP A 11 20.28 -20.22 24.47
CA ASP A 11 19.15 -19.71 23.71
C ASP A 11 18.67 -18.28 24.04
N PHE A 12 19.25 -17.59 25.04
CA PHE A 12 18.76 -16.24 25.41
C PHE A 12 19.04 -15.16 24.34
N LYS A 13 20.07 -15.35 23.49
CA LYS A 13 20.37 -14.44 22.38
C LYS A 13 19.37 -14.56 21.22
N ASN A 14 18.87 -15.77 20.96
CA ASN A 14 17.90 -16.01 19.89
C ASN A 14 16.50 -15.49 20.26
N VAL A 15 16.10 -15.62 21.53
CA VAL A 15 14.82 -15.05 22.01
C VAL A 15 14.83 -13.52 21.89
N SER A 16 15.90 -12.85 22.31
CA SER A 16 15.99 -11.38 22.21
C SER A 16 16.01 -10.88 20.76
N LEU A 17 16.67 -11.59 19.84
CA LEU A 17 16.74 -11.18 18.43
C LEU A 17 15.42 -11.44 17.69
N ALA A 18 14.76 -12.57 17.97
CA ALA A 18 13.45 -12.89 17.42
C ALA A 18 12.34 -11.99 17.99
N LEU A 19 12.38 -11.64 19.28
CA LEU A 19 11.47 -10.67 19.88
C LEU A 19 11.71 -9.28 19.29
N PHE A 20 12.98 -8.87 19.11
CA PHE A 20 13.32 -7.57 18.52
C PHE A 20 12.93 -7.48 17.05
N SER A 21 13.14 -8.55 16.26
CA SER A 21 12.66 -8.59 14.87
C SER A 21 11.13 -8.59 14.80
N TYR A 22 10.46 -9.27 15.73
CA TYR A 22 9.01 -9.27 15.84
C TYR A 22 8.48 -7.88 16.21
N PHE A 23 9.04 -7.22 17.22
CA PHE A 23 8.67 -5.85 17.62
C PHE A 23 9.00 -4.81 16.55
N LEU A 24 10.11 -4.97 15.83
CA LEU A 24 10.48 -4.13 14.69
C LEU A 24 9.51 -4.35 13.52
N SER A 25 9.18 -5.61 13.18
CA SER A 25 8.19 -5.94 12.14
C SER A 25 6.78 -5.45 12.49
N LEU A 26 6.42 -5.50 13.77
CA LEU A 26 5.14 -5.03 14.28
C LEU A 26 5.10 -3.50 14.25
N SER A 27 6.20 -2.81 14.60
CA SER A 27 6.30 -1.34 14.50
C SER A 27 6.34 -0.83 13.06
N ILE A 28 6.96 -1.57 12.13
CA ILE A 28 6.93 -1.28 10.69
C ILE A 28 5.52 -1.53 10.12
N SER A 29 4.87 -2.64 10.50
CA SER A 29 3.46 -2.93 10.13
C SER A 29 2.45 -1.90 10.65
N GLN A 30 2.72 -1.29 11.82
CA GLN A 30 1.85 -0.25 12.41
C GLN A 30 2.06 1.12 11.76
N ASN A 31 3.25 1.39 11.19
CA ASN A 31 3.52 2.64 10.46
C ASN A 31 2.88 2.66 9.07
N LEU A 32 2.83 1.52 8.36
CA LEU A 32 2.15 1.47 7.05
C LEU A 32 0.62 1.52 7.19
N LYS A 33 0.09 1.05 8.32
CA LYS A 33 -1.31 1.22 8.73
C LYS A 33 -1.77 2.68 8.82
N MET A 34 -0.89 3.68 8.69
CA MET A 34 -1.21 5.11 8.86
C MET A 34 -1.53 5.85 7.55
N ALA A 35 -1.23 5.29 6.36
CA ALA A 35 -1.40 6.01 5.09
C ALA A 35 -2.86 6.40 4.78
N PHE A 36 -3.82 5.57 5.17
CA PHE A 36 -5.25 5.83 4.93
C PHE A 36 -6.10 5.86 6.21
N LYS A 37 -5.45 5.76 7.37
CA LYS A 37 -6.12 5.62 8.67
C LYS A 37 -6.92 6.88 9.00
N GLY A 38 -8.24 6.72 9.10
CA GLY A 38 -9.17 7.82 9.36
C GLY A 38 -9.71 8.50 8.10
N MET A 39 -9.18 8.22 6.91
CA MET A 39 -9.72 8.69 5.63
C MET A 39 -10.65 7.65 5.00
N LEU A 40 -10.26 6.37 5.08
CA LEU A 40 -10.99 5.22 4.56
C LEU A 40 -11.38 4.29 5.70
N LYS A 41 -12.40 3.46 5.50
CA LYS A 41 -12.81 2.45 6.48
C LYS A 41 -11.94 1.21 6.36
N ASP A 42 -11.52 0.66 7.49
CA ASP A 42 -10.71 -0.56 7.52
C ASP A 42 -11.45 -1.74 6.86
N GLU A 43 -12.78 -1.80 7.00
CA GLU A 43 -13.61 -2.83 6.35
C GLU A 43 -13.61 -2.71 4.82
N ASP A 44 -13.69 -1.47 4.31
CA ASP A 44 -13.70 -1.19 2.87
C ASP A 44 -12.33 -1.50 2.24
N ILE A 45 -11.24 -1.18 2.96
CA ILE A 45 -9.88 -1.57 2.57
C ILE A 45 -9.75 -3.10 2.52
N ALA A 46 -10.16 -3.80 3.58
CA ALA A 46 -10.08 -5.25 3.63
C ALA A 46 -10.91 -5.92 2.52
N ALA A 47 -12.12 -5.39 2.26
CA ALA A 47 -12.99 -5.89 1.20
C ALA A 47 -12.40 -5.66 -0.20
N ALA A 48 -11.81 -4.48 -0.45
CA ALA A 48 -11.16 -4.17 -1.72
C ALA A 48 -9.94 -5.07 -1.96
N LEU A 49 -9.08 -5.26 -0.95
CA LEU A 49 -7.92 -6.15 -1.04
C LEU A 49 -8.31 -7.61 -1.25
N LYS A 50 -9.38 -8.07 -0.61
CA LYS A 50 -9.89 -9.43 -0.81
C LYS A 50 -10.41 -9.62 -2.25
N HIS A 51 -10.99 -8.58 -2.83
CA HIS A 51 -11.52 -8.61 -4.20
C HIS A 51 -10.42 -8.75 -5.26
N CYS A 52 -9.22 -8.24 -5.00
CA CYS A 52 -8.06 -8.35 -5.91
C CYS A 52 -7.00 -9.38 -5.46
N ALA A 53 -7.37 -10.34 -4.59
CA ALA A 53 -6.42 -11.29 -4.02
C ALA A 53 -5.82 -12.27 -5.05
N ALA A 54 -6.56 -12.58 -6.12
CA ALA A 54 -6.05 -13.44 -7.20
C ALA A 54 -5.11 -12.65 -8.12
N ALA A 55 -4.11 -13.32 -8.71
CA ALA A 55 -3.28 -12.71 -9.75
C ALA A 55 -4.13 -12.30 -10.95
N GLU A 56 -3.79 -11.17 -11.57
CA GLU A 56 -4.50 -10.58 -12.71
C GLU A 56 -5.96 -10.18 -12.45
N SER A 57 -6.40 -10.14 -11.18
CA SER A 57 -7.74 -9.71 -10.79
C SER A 57 -7.84 -8.24 -10.37
N PHE A 58 -6.71 -7.53 -10.33
CA PHE A 58 -6.72 -6.12 -9.95
C PHE A 58 -7.38 -5.26 -11.04
N ASN A 59 -8.41 -4.52 -10.64
CA ASN A 59 -9.08 -3.51 -11.45
C ASN A 59 -9.09 -2.19 -10.69
N HIS A 60 -8.35 -1.20 -11.16
CA HIS A 60 -8.25 0.12 -10.53
C HIS A 60 -9.62 0.79 -10.35
N LYS A 61 -10.56 0.58 -11.28
CA LYS A 61 -11.91 1.17 -11.19
C LYS A 61 -12.69 0.62 -10.00
N GLU A 62 -12.78 -0.70 -9.93
CA GLU A 62 -13.51 -1.39 -8.86
C GLU A 62 -12.83 -1.21 -7.51
N PHE A 63 -11.49 -1.21 -7.49
CA PHE A 63 -10.72 -0.99 -6.27
C PHE A 63 -10.99 0.39 -5.68
N PHE A 64 -10.91 1.45 -6.49
CA PHE A 64 -11.15 2.83 -6.04
C PHE A 64 -12.59 3.05 -5.59
N ALA A 65 -13.55 2.39 -6.24
CA ALA A 65 -14.94 2.40 -5.80
C ALA A 65 -15.14 1.67 -4.46
N LYS A 66 -14.59 0.46 -4.31
CA LYS A 66 -14.74 -0.37 -3.10
C LYS A 66 -14.03 0.21 -1.89
N VAL A 67 -12.82 0.74 -2.08
CA VAL A 67 -12.02 1.33 -1.01
C VAL A 67 -12.54 2.72 -0.60
N GLY A 68 -13.45 3.30 -1.39
CA GLY A 68 -14.09 4.58 -1.11
C GLY A 68 -13.30 5.81 -1.55
N LEU A 69 -12.34 5.67 -2.48
CA LEU A 69 -11.59 6.79 -3.07
C LEU A 69 -12.38 7.54 -4.16
N ALA A 70 -13.29 6.86 -4.87
CA ALA A 70 -14.06 7.46 -5.97
C ALA A 70 -14.90 8.70 -5.56
N GLY A 71 -15.29 8.79 -4.29
CA GLY A 71 -16.08 9.91 -3.76
C GLY A 71 -15.29 10.90 -2.89
N LYS A 72 -13.95 10.84 -2.87
CA LYS A 72 -13.11 11.71 -2.04
C LYS A 72 -12.79 13.04 -2.72
N SER A 73 -12.46 14.05 -1.90
CA SER A 73 -12.05 15.35 -2.42
C SER A 73 -10.70 15.26 -3.13
N ALA A 74 -10.40 16.27 -3.94
CA ALA A 74 -9.11 16.34 -4.60
C ALA A 74 -7.94 16.40 -3.60
N GLU A 75 -8.08 17.03 -2.43
CA GLU A 75 -7.01 17.02 -1.43
C GLU A 75 -6.77 15.63 -0.87
N ASP A 76 -7.83 14.85 -0.67
CA ASP A 76 -7.72 13.50 -0.11
C ASP A 76 -7.08 12.52 -1.10
N LEU A 77 -7.40 12.66 -2.38
CA LEU A 77 -6.76 11.91 -3.46
C LEU A 77 -5.30 12.32 -3.69
N LYS A 78 -4.96 13.60 -3.47
CA LYS A 78 -3.55 14.04 -3.44
C LYS A 78 -2.79 13.44 -2.27
N LYS A 79 -3.40 13.35 -1.08
CA LYS A 79 -2.77 12.64 0.05
C LYS A 79 -2.54 11.17 -0.29
N ALA A 80 -3.53 10.50 -0.88
CA ALA A 80 -3.40 9.13 -1.36
C ALA A 80 -2.21 8.97 -2.32
N PHE A 81 -2.03 9.92 -3.24
CA PHE A 81 -0.88 9.97 -4.15
C PHE A 81 0.45 10.01 -3.40
N TYR A 82 0.60 10.92 -2.45
CA TYR A 82 1.83 11.05 -1.65
C TYR A 82 2.16 9.84 -0.76
N PHE A 83 1.22 8.92 -0.56
CA PHE A 83 1.51 7.65 0.12
C PHE A 83 1.96 6.55 -0.84
N VAL A 84 1.63 6.67 -2.13
CA VAL A 84 2.08 5.75 -3.16
C VAL A 84 3.45 6.16 -3.69
N ASP A 85 3.65 7.47 -3.90
CA ASP A 85 4.93 8.11 -4.22
C ASP A 85 5.84 8.06 -2.97
N GLN A 86 6.66 7.02 -2.88
CA GLN A 86 7.50 6.74 -1.70
C GLN A 86 8.75 7.62 -1.70
N ASP A 87 9.29 7.89 -2.88
CA ASP A 87 10.49 8.72 -3.04
C ASP A 87 10.19 10.23 -3.03
N LYS A 88 8.91 10.61 -3.12
CA LYS A 88 8.40 11.98 -3.14
C LYS A 88 8.88 12.77 -4.35
N SER A 89 9.05 12.09 -5.48
CA SER A 89 9.40 12.69 -6.76
C SER A 89 8.27 13.56 -7.33
N GLY A 90 7.03 13.36 -6.86
CA GLY A 90 5.82 13.96 -7.44
C GLY A 90 5.22 13.13 -8.59
N PHE A 91 5.80 11.96 -8.85
CA PHE A 91 5.40 11.00 -9.86
C PHE A 91 5.32 9.61 -9.22
N ILE A 92 4.40 8.77 -9.68
CA ILE A 92 4.37 7.35 -9.31
C ILE A 92 4.96 6.58 -10.47
N GLU A 93 6.10 5.95 -10.22
CA GLU A 93 6.82 5.13 -11.20
C GLU A 93 6.28 3.68 -11.23
N GLU A 94 6.68 2.88 -12.22
CA GLU A 94 6.23 1.49 -12.36
C GLU A 94 6.50 0.65 -11.10
N ASP A 95 7.69 0.81 -10.51
CA ASP A 95 8.11 0.03 -9.34
C ASP A 95 7.35 0.41 -8.07
N GLU A 96 6.96 1.68 -7.93
CA GLU A 96 6.10 2.14 -6.84
C GLU A 96 4.64 1.71 -7.06
N LEU A 97 4.18 1.78 -8.31
CA LEU A 97 2.84 1.33 -8.70
C LEU A 97 2.65 -0.17 -8.46
N LYS A 98 3.71 -0.98 -8.62
CA LYS A 98 3.70 -2.42 -8.23
C LYS A 98 3.37 -2.61 -6.76
N LEU A 99 3.79 -1.69 -5.91
CA LEU A 99 3.56 -1.74 -4.46
C LEU A 99 2.29 -1.01 -4.02
N PHE A 100 1.47 -0.52 -4.95
CA PHE A 100 0.25 0.25 -4.66
C PHE A 100 -0.68 -0.40 -3.62
N LEU A 101 -0.93 -1.72 -3.72
CA LEU A 101 -1.77 -2.42 -2.75
C LEU A 101 -1.16 -2.45 -1.34
N GLN A 102 0.16 -2.43 -1.24
CA GLN A 102 0.88 -2.46 0.02
C GLN A 102 0.75 -1.14 0.78
N THR A 103 0.51 -0.03 0.09
CA THR A 103 0.19 1.26 0.73
C THR A 103 -1.07 1.18 1.60
N PHE A 104 -2.01 0.28 1.28
CA PHE A 104 -3.22 0.06 2.08
C PHE A 104 -3.03 -0.99 3.18
N SER A 105 -2.22 -2.02 2.91
CA SER A 105 -1.89 -3.07 3.87
C SER A 105 -0.55 -3.70 3.54
N ALA A 106 0.40 -3.67 4.46
CA ALA A 106 1.74 -4.24 4.28
C ALA A 106 1.74 -5.74 3.89
N GLY A 107 0.67 -6.47 4.23
CA GLY A 107 0.51 -7.88 3.88
C GLY A 107 -0.13 -8.12 2.51
N ALA A 108 -0.48 -7.07 1.75
CA ALA A 108 -1.02 -7.21 0.42
C ALA A 108 0.05 -7.68 -0.58
N ARG A 109 -0.38 -8.41 -1.61
CA ARG A 109 0.49 -8.80 -2.71
C ARG A 109 0.91 -7.56 -3.51
N ALA A 110 2.06 -7.65 -4.18
CA ALA A 110 2.39 -6.73 -5.26
C ALA A 110 1.47 -6.97 -6.47
N LEU A 111 1.29 -5.92 -7.28
CA LEU A 111 0.69 -6.06 -8.60
C LEU A 111 1.64 -6.84 -9.52
N THR A 112 1.06 -7.64 -10.40
CA THR A 112 1.80 -8.29 -11.49
C THR A 112 2.17 -7.27 -12.56
N ASP A 113 3.22 -7.51 -13.35
CA ASP A 113 3.64 -6.60 -14.43
C ASP A 113 2.49 -6.25 -15.39
N LYS A 114 1.59 -7.19 -15.65
CA LYS A 114 0.41 -7.00 -16.49
C LYS A 114 -0.58 -6.02 -15.85
N GLU A 115 -0.85 -6.18 -14.55
CA GLU A 115 -1.73 -5.27 -13.79
C GLU A 115 -1.12 -3.88 -13.66
N THR A 116 0.18 -3.80 -13.38
CA THR A 116 0.90 -2.52 -13.28
C THR A 116 0.86 -1.79 -14.61
N LYS A 117 1.14 -2.45 -15.74
CA LYS A 117 1.05 -1.83 -17.07
C LYS A 117 -0.36 -1.36 -17.42
N ALA A 118 -1.38 -2.18 -17.09
CA ALA A 118 -2.77 -1.79 -17.32
C ALA A 118 -3.19 -0.60 -16.43
N PHE A 119 -2.68 -0.52 -15.21
CA PHE A 119 -2.94 0.58 -14.30
C PHE A 119 -2.19 1.85 -14.72
N LEU A 120 -0.92 1.71 -15.10
CA LEU A 120 -0.09 2.78 -15.64
C LEU A 120 -0.74 3.38 -16.88
N ALA A 121 -1.13 2.56 -17.86
CA ALA A 121 -1.80 3.04 -19.08
C ALA A 121 -3.15 3.73 -18.83
N ALA A 122 -3.79 3.51 -17.67
CA ALA A 122 -5.00 4.21 -17.29
C ALA A 122 -4.72 5.60 -16.67
N GLY A 123 -3.54 5.78 -16.07
CA GLY A 123 -3.10 7.02 -15.43
C GLY A 123 -2.16 7.87 -16.27
N ASP A 124 -1.29 7.26 -17.06
CA ASP A 124 -0.32 7.90 -17.95
C ASP A 124 -1.01 8.29 -19.28
N VAL A 125 -1.32 9.58 -19.42
CA VAL A 125 -2.04 10.12 -20.58
C VAL A 125 -1.09 10.68 -21.65
N ASP A 126 0.10 11.10 -21.25
CA ASP A 126 1.15 11.68 -22.10
C ASP A 126 2.17 10.65 -22.59
N GLY A 127 2.17 9.43 -22.04
CA GLY A 127 3.04 8.34 -22.44
C GLY A 127 4.46 8.46 -21.89
N ASP A 128 4.65 9.16 -20.76
CA ASP A 128 5.95 9.35 -20.12
C ASP A 128 6.35 8.18 -19.21
N GLY A 129 5.46 7.22 -19.01
CA GLY A 129 5.67 6.04 -18.17
C GLY A 129 5.45 6.30 -16.68
N MET A 130 4.84 7.42 -16.30
CA MET A 130 4.65 7.83 -14.90
C MET A 130 3.24 8.40 -14.67
N ILE A 131 2.73 8.30 -13.43
CA ILE A 131 1.46 8.93 -13.02
C ILE A 131 1.80 10.16 -12.18
N GLY A 132 1.38 11.36 -12.60
CA GLY A 132 1.69 12.61 -11.90
C GLY A 132 0.66 13.01 -10.84
N VAL A 133 1.02 13.92 -9.92
CA VAL A 133 0.10 14.39 -8.86
C VAL A 133 -0.99 15.36 -9.36
N ASP A 134 -0.73 16.09 -10.44
CA ASP A 134 -1.58 17.16 -10.96
C ASP A 134 -1.93 16.97 -12.45
N GLY A 135 -3.13 17.39 -12.83
CA GLY A 135 -3.61 17.36 -14.22
C GLY A 135 -4.23 16.02 -14.65
N ASN A 136 -4.29 15.79 -15.97
CA ASN A 136 -4.95 14.62 -16.56
C ASN A 136 -4.26 13.29 -16.27
N LYS A 137 -3.04 13.31 -15.73
CA LYS A 137 -2.24 12.10 -15.45
C LYS A 137 -2.27 11.63 -14.01
N SER A 138 -3.26 12.06 -13.24
CA SER A 138 -3.26 11.88 -11.78
C SER A 138 -4.27 10.86 -11.32
N LEU A 139 -4.05 10.33 -10.10
CA LEU A 139 -5.04 9.52 -9.38
C LEU A 139 -6.40 10.26 -9.25
N LEU A 140 -6.37 11.59 -9.28
CA LEU A 140 -7.57 12.44 -9.37
C LEU A 140 -8.32 12.20 -10.67
N HIS A 141 -7.62 12.23 -11.80
CA HIS A 141 -8.22 12.02 -13.11
C HIS A 141 -8.82 10.61 -13.24
N ILE A 142 -8.12 9.59 -12.73
CA ILE A 142 -8.63 8.22 -12.68
C ILE A 142 -9.92 8.17 -11.87
N SER A 143 -9.93 8.76 -10.66
CA SER A 143 -11.09 8.77 -9.77
C SER A 143 -12.28 9.54 -10.37
N ILE A 144 -12.02 10.69 -11.02
CA ILE A 144 -13.07 11.50 -11.69
C ILE A 144 -13.71 10.72 -12.84
N LYS A 145 -12.93 9.96 -13.62
CA LYS A 145 -13.44 9.08 -14.68
C LYS A 145 -14.27 7.89 -14.16
N LEU A 146 -14.27 7.63 -12.86
CA LEU A 146 -15.14 6.62 -12.24
C LEU A 146 -16.50 7.18 -11.83
N SER A 147 -16.57 8.49 -11.61
CA SER A 147 -17.75 9.17 -11.06
C SER A 147 -18.65 9.78 -12.14
N ASN A 148 -18.22 9.81 -13.40
CA ASN A 148 -18.98 10.25 -14.58
C ASN A 148 -19.27 9.08 -15.52
#